data_AF-A0A842YKX9-F1
#
_entry.id   AF-A0A842YKX9-F1
#
_cell.length_a   1.000
_cell.length_b   1.000
_cell.length_c   1.000
_cell.angle_alpha   90.00
_cell.angle_beta   90.00
_cell.angle_gamma   90.00
#
_symmetry.space_group_name_H-M   'P 1'
#
loop_
_entity.id
_entity.type
_entity.pdbx_description
1 polymer ?
#
loop_
_entity_poly.entity_id
_entity_poly.type
_entity_poly.pdbx_seq_one_letter_code
_entity_poly.pdbx_strand_id
1 'polypeptide(L)'
;MYQVIIFALLLAGIPSGFITFRIMGMRMAPHFGVLILALIATAANIMAGNVTLNYVAVALQILTGISAYTQFLPVLRDNFQAAPLYACHLSTVTVAAVLAAASVPL
;
A
#
# COMPACT_ATOMS: atom_id res chain seq x y z
N MET A 1 7.37 14.01 -9.37
CA MET A 1 7.97 12.70 -9.75
C MET A 1 7.53 11.57 -8.81
N TYR A 2 7.60 11.74 -7.48
CA TYR A 2 7.22 10.71 -6.50
C TYR A 2 5.83 10.09 -6.71
N GLN A 3 4.79 10.89 -7.00
CA GLN A 3 3.42 10.40 -7.12
C GLN A 3 3.25 9.33 -8.23
N VAL A 4 3.99 9.44 -9.34
CA VAL A 4 3.96 8.43 -10.42
C VAL A 4 4.63 7.13 -9.97
N ILE A 5 5.74 7.22 -9.23
CA ILE A 5 6.43 6.06 -8.67
C ILE A 5 5.53 5.36 -7.65
N ILE A 6 4.91 6.13 -6.76
CA ILE A 6 3.96 5.63 -5.76
C ILE A 6 2.78 4.95 -6.45
N PHE A 7 2.22 5.56 -7.50
CA PHE A 7 1.14 4.97 -8.28
C PHE A 7 1.53 3.59 -8.84
N ALA A 8 2.72 3.47 -9.43
CA ALA A 8 3.22 2.19 -9.94
C ALA A 8 3.39 1.14 -8.82
N LEU A 9 3.89 1.54 -7.65
CA LEU A 9 4.03 0.65 -6.49
C LEU A 9 2.68 0.21 -5.92
N LEU A 10 1.71 1.12 -5.80
CA LEU A 10 0.35 0.78 -5.36
C LEU A 10 -0.32 -0.18 -6.36
N LEU A 11 -0.15 0.06 -7.65
CA LEU A 11 -0.68 -0.80 -8.70
C LEU A 11 -0.06 -2.21 -8.65
N ALA A 12 1.25 -2.31 -8.43
CA ALA A 12 1.96 -3.58 -8.20
C ALA A 12 1.57 -4.23 -6.85
N GLY A 13 1.19 -3.41 -5.87
CA GLY A 13 0.67 -3.82 -4.56
C GLY A 13 -0.61 -4.65 -4.67
N ILE A 14 -1.48 -4.36 -5.64
CA ILE A 14 -2.75 -5.09 -5.82
C ILE A 14 -2.52 -6.58 -6.15
N PRO A 15 -1.86 -6.96 -7.27
CA PRO A 15 -1.67 -8.35 -7.61
C PRO A 15 -0.76 -9.08 -6.62
N SER A 16 0.29 -8.42 -6.11
CA SER A 16 1.17 -9.01 -5.09
C SER A 16 0.39 -9.33 -3.82
N GLY A 17 -0.46 -8.41 -3.34
CA GLY A 17 -1.35 -8.64 -2.21
C GLY A 17 -2.27 -9.84 -2.47
N PHE A 18 -3.00 -9.85 -3.59
CA PHE A 18 -3.94 -10.92 -3.90
C PHE A 18 -3.29 -12.31 -3.94
N ILE A 19 -2.14 -12.43 -4.59
CA ILE A 19 -1.38 -13.68 -4.66
C ILE A 19 -0.95 -14.12 -3.26
N THR A 20 -0.37 -13.21 -2.48
CA THR A 20 0.11 -13.50 -1.13
C THR A 20 -1.04 -13.99 -0.24
N PHE A 21 -2.17 -13.27 -0.23
CA PHE A 21 -3.37 -13.64 0.52
C PHE A 21 -3.91 -15.00 0.13
N ARG A 22 -3.95 -15.29 -1.18
CA ARG A 22 -4.45 -16.56 -1.68
C ARG A 22 -3.56 -17.72 -1.26
N ILE A 23 -2.23 -17.57 -1.32
CA ILE A 23 -1.27 -18.59 -0.90
C ILE A 23 -1.40 -18.88 0.60
N MET A 24 -1.60 -17.84 1.42
CA MET A 24 -1.71 -17.99 2.88
C MET A 24 -3.14 -18.26 3.38
N GLY A 25 -4.12 -18.42 2.49
CA GLY A 25 -5.51 -18.70 2.85
C GLY A 25 -6.21 -17.56 3.60
N MET A 26 -5.72 -16.32 3.48
CA MET A 26 -6.29 -15.16 4.17
C MET A 26 -7.55 -14.64 3.46
N ARG A 27 -8.52 -14.15 4.25
CA ARG A 27 -9.71 -13.47 3.71
C ARG A 27 -9.33 -12.08 3.17
N MET A 28 -10.12 -11.56 2.24
CA MET A 28 -9.99 -10.16 1.81
C MET A 28 -10.08 -9.25 3.03
N ALA A 29 -8.99 -8.54 3.30
CA ALA A 29 -8.82 -7.84 4.55
C ALA A 29 -8.80 -6.32 4.32
N PRO A 30 -9.09 -5.50 5.35
CA PRO A 30 -9.34 -4.06 5.21
C PRO A 30 -8.27 -3.28 4.44
N HIS A 31 -7.00 -3.72 4.51
CA HIS A 31 -5.89 -3.21 3.72
C HIS A 31 -6.18 -3.06 2.22
N PHE A 32 -6.85 -4.02 1.57
CA PHE A 32 -7.16 -3.90 0.13
C PHE A 32 -8.08 -2.72 -0.16
N GLY A 33 -9.04 -2.45 0.72
CA GLY A 33 -9.88 -1.26 0.60
C GLY A 33 -9.05 0.01 0.66
N VAL A 34 -8.14 0.10 1.64
CA VAL A 34 -7.23 1.25 1.78
C VAL A 34 -6.30 1.40 0.58
N LEU A 35 -5.73 0.28 0.10
CA LEU A 35 -4.84 0.22 -1.07
C LEU A 35 -5.54 0.71 -2.34
N ILE A 36 -6.77 0.26 -2.59
CA ILE A 36 -7.56 0.68 -3.76
C ILE A 36 -7.92 2.16 -3.66
N LEU A 37 -8.35 2.63 -2.48
CA LEU A 37 -8.63 4.06 -2.27
C LEU A 37 -7.37 4.91 -2.47
N ALA A 38 -6.22 4.47 -1.96
CA ALA A 38 -4.95 5.13 -2.18
C ALA A 38 -4.59 5.17 -3.66
N LEU A 39 -4.78 4.08 -4.41
CA LEU A 39 -4.52 4.02 -5.85
C LEU A 39 -5.37 5.05 -6.62
N ILE A 40 -6.68 5.08 -6.35
CA ILE A 40 -7.62 6.01 -6.99
C ILE A 40 -7.27 7.47 -6.66
N ALA A 41 -7.04 7.77 -5.38
CA ALA A 41 -6.67 9.11 -4.94
C ALA A 41 -5.34 9.58 -5.57
N THR A 42 -4.37 8.67 -5.70
CA THR A 42 -3.08 8.95 -6.35
C THR A 42 -3.28 9.25 -7.84
N ALA A 43 -4.09 8.46 -8.55
CA ALA A 43 -4.41 8.71 -9.96
C ALA A 43 -5.11 10.06 -10.14
N ALA A 44 -6.11 10.36 -9.31
CA ALA A 44 -6.83 11.62 -9.33
C ALA A 44 -5.90 12.81 -9.08
N ASN A 45 -4.98 12.69 -8.11
CA ASN A 45 -3.96 13.71 -7.83
C ASN A 45 -3.01 13.92 -9.01
N ILE A 46 -2.55 12.85 -9.67
CA ILE A 46 -1.69 12.94 -10.87
C ILE A 46 -2.41 13.68 -12.01
N MET A 47 -3.70 13.38 -12.23
CA MET A 47 -4.48 13.99 -13.30
C MET A 47 -4.85 15.46 -13.02
N ALA A 48 -5.19 15.79 -11.77
CA ALA A 48 -5.68 17.11 -11.40
C ALA A 48 -4.57 18.10 -11.00
N GLY A 49 -3.43 17.62 -10.51
CA GLY A 49 -2.33 18.47 -10.04
C GLY A 49 -2.66 19.35 -8.83
N ASN A 50 -3.71 19.02 -8.07
CA ASN A 50 -4.22 19.84 -6.96
C ASN A 50 -3.52 19.49 -5.64
N VAL A 51 -2.98 20.51 -4.96
CA VAL A 51 -2.31 20.39 -3.66
C VAL A 51 -3.19 19.75 -2.58
N THR A 52 -4.49 20.05 -2.55
CA THR A 52 -5.42 19.45 -1.57
C THR A 52 -5.58 17.95 -1.80
N LEU A 53 -5.67 17.52 -3.06
CA LEU A 53 -5.75 16.10 -3.41
C LEU A 53 -4.44 15.37 -3.11
N ASN A 54 -3.31 16.08 -3.17
CA ASN A 54 -2.01 15.51 -2.79
C ASN A 54 -2.01 15.07 -1.32
N TYR A 55 -2.45 15.92 -0.39
CA TYR A 55 -2.50 15.55 1.04
C TYR A 55 -3.41 14.35 1.30
N VAL A 56 -4.58 14.30 0.63
CA VAL A 56 -5.51 13.16 0.75
C VAL A 56 -4.86 11.88 0.21
N ALA A 57 -4.22 11.94 -0.96
CA ALA A 57 -3.53 10.80 -1.55
C ALA A 57 -2.39 10.31 -0.65
N VAL A 58 -1.57 11.22 -0.13
CA VAL A 58 -0.46 10.90 0.79
C VAL A 58 -0.97 10.23 2.07
N ALA A 59 -2.04 10.75 2.67
CA ALA A 59 -2.61 10.14 3.87
C ALA A 59 -3.05 8.69 3.60
N LEU A 60 -3.73 8.43 2.48
CA LEU A 60 -4.16 7.08 2.10
C LEU A 60 -2.98 6.16 1.75
N GLN A 61 -1.93 6.69 1.11
CA GLN A 61 -0.68 5.96 0.82
C GLN A 61 0.01 5.50 2.11
N ILE A 62 0.08 6.37 3.12
CA ILE A 62 0.66 6.03 4.43
C ILE A 62 -0.22 5.00 5.16
N LEU A 63 -1.54 5.20 5.16
CA LEU A 63 -2.48 4.23 5.74
C LEU A 63 -2.41 2.86 5.06
N THR A 64 -2.13 2.81 3.75
CA THR A 64 -1.88 1.56 3.04
C THR A 64 -0.68 0.82 3.61
N GLY A 65 0.44 1.52 3.85
CA GLY A 65 1.60 0.94 4.53
C GLY A 65 1.26 0.41 5.92
N ILE A 66 0.64 1.24 6.77
CA ILE A 66 0.26 0.86 8.15
C ILE A 66 -0.65 -0.36 8.17
N SER A 67 -1.70 -0.35 7.34
CA SER A 67 -2.68 -1.44 7.30
C SER A 67 -2.07 -2.78 6.87
N ALA A 68 -1.02 -2.79 6.04
CA ALA A 68 -0.32 -4.02 5.70
C ALA A 68 0.38 -4.66 6.92
N TYR A 69 0.96 -3.85 7.81
CA TYR A 69 1.56 -4.36 9.05
C TYR A 69 0.53 -4.95 10.01
N THR A 70 -0.67 -4.35 10.09
CA THR A 70 -1.75 -4.90 10.94
C THR A 70 -2.18 -6.30 10.51
N GLN A 71 -1.94 -6.67 9.25
CA GLN A 71 -2.26 -7.99 8.71
C GLN A 71 -1.07 -8.93 8.74
N PHE A 72 0.14 -8.41 8.55
CA PHE A 72 1.37 -9.17 8.64
C PHE A 72 1.63 -9.71 10.05
N LEU A 73 1.36 -8.93 11.10
CA LEU A 73 1.68 -9.33 12.48
C LEU A 73 0.98 -10.65 12.91
N PRO A 74 -0.34 -10.84 12.66
CA PRO A 74 -0.99 -12.14 12.88
C PRO A 74 -0.36 -13.28 12.05
N VAL A 75 -0.04 -13.04 10.77
CA VAL A 75 0.59 -14.05 9.91
C VAL A 75 1.97 -14.46 10.44
N LEU A 76 2.75 -13.50 10.91
CA LEU A 76 4.06 -13.76 11.51
C LEU A 76 3.93 -14.60 12.79
N ARG A 77 2.91 -14.34 13.61
CA ARG A 77 2.64 -15.07 14.85
C ARG A 77 2.14 -16.50 14.57
N ASP A 78 1.15 -16.63 13.70
CA ASP A 78 0.37 -17.86 13.57
C ASP A 78 0.91 -18.78 12.46
N ASN A 79 1.61 -18.23 11.46
CA ASN A 79 2.11 -18.94 10.28
C ASN A 79 3.54 -18.52 9.90
N PHE A 80 4.47 -18.59 10.86
CA PHE A 80 5.85 -18.10 10.71
C PHE A 80 6.59 -18.64 9.47
N GLN A 81 6.36 -19.90 9.08
CA GLN A 81 7.02 -20.51 7.91
C GLN A 81 6.56 -19.88 6.58
N ALA A 82 5.33 -19.37 6.51
CA ALA A 82 4.78 -18.73 5.32
C ALA A 82 4.91 -17.19 5.36
N ALA A 83 5.17 -16.61 6.53
CA ALA A 83 5.31 -15.17 6.73
C ALA A 83 6.34 -14.49 5.78
N PRO A 84 7.48 -15.11 5.42
CA PRO A 84 8.42 -14.52 4.45
C PRO A 84 7.79 -14.24 3.08
N LEU A 85 6.75 -14.97 2.68
CA LEU A 85 6.05 -14.71 1.41
C LEU A 85 5.34 -13.34 1.41
N TYR A 86 4.93 -12.86 2.59
CA TYR A 86 4.34 -11.52 2.76
C TYR A 86 5.38 -10.40 2.59
N ALA A 87 6.67 -10.70 2.77
CA ALA A 87 7.72 -9.68 2.82
C ALA A 87 7.84 -8.87 1.52
N CYS A 88 7.65 -9.50 0.36
CA CYS A 88 7.67 -8.79 -0.94
C CYS A 88 6.54 -7.77 -1.05
N HIS A 89 5.33 -8.15 -0.65
CA HIS A 89 4.19 -7.24 -0.64
C HIS A 89 4.39 -6.12 0.39
N LEU A 90 4.83 -6.47 1.62
CA LEU A 90 5.11 -5.51 2.68
C LEU A 90 6.16 -4.47 2.26
N SER A 91 7.26 -4.92 1.66
CA SER A 91 8.30 -4.03 1.13
C SER A 91 7.74 -3.05 0.10
N THR A 92 6.91 -3.54 -0.83
CA THR A 92 6.30 -2.72 -1.89
C THR A 92 5.46 -1.58 -1.31
N VAL A 93 4.55 -1.89 -0.38
CA VAL A 93 3.67 -0.88 0.22
C VAL A 93 4.40 0.02 1.23
N THR A 94 5.45 -0.47 1.89
CA THR A 94 6.30 0.35 2.77
C THR A 94 7.10 1.38 1.98
N VAL A 95 7.70 0.99 0.85
CA VAL A 95 8.39 1.94 -0.04
C VAL A 95 7.41 3.01 -0.54
N ALA A 96 6.20 2.60 -0.94
CA ALA A 96 5.15 3.55 -1.34
C ALA A 96 4.83 4.56 -0.23
N ALA A 97 4.66 4.10 1.02
CA ALA A 97 4.37 4.96 2.17
C ALA A 97 5.52 5.93 2.51
N VAL A 98 6.77 5.48 2.42
CA VAL A 98 7.94 6.35 2.67
C VAL A 98 8.08 7.42 1.59
N LEU A 99 7.92 7.03 0.31
CA LEU A 99 7.94 7.98 -0.79
C LEU A 99 6.77 8.98 -0.70
N ALA A 100 5.61 8.55 -0.20
CA ALA A 100 4.47 9.42 0.06
C ALA A 100 4.80 10.51 1.07
N ALA A 101 5.38 10.12 2.22
CA ALA A 101 5.81 11.06 3.25
C ALA A 101 6.87 12.05 2.71
N ALA A 102 7.82 11.58 1.91
CA ALA A 102 8.83 12.42 1.26
C ALA A 102 8.26 13.34 0.16
N SER A 103 7.04 13.08 -0.33
CA SER A 103 6.42 13.85 -1.40
C SER A 103 5.65 15.08 -0.92
N VAL A 104 5.50 15.27 0.40
CA VAL A 104 4.85 16.43 0.99
C VAL A 104 5.80 17.63 0.90
N PRO A 105 5.44 18.69 0.15
CA PRO A 105 6.21 19.93 0.19
C PRO A 105 6.06 20.58 1.57
N LEU A 106 7.20 20.96 2.17
CA LEU A 106 7.26 21.79 3.39
C LEU A 106 6.91 23.24 3.07
#